data_AF-A0A4Y3NAU1-F1
#
_entry.id   AF-A0A4Y3NAU1-F1
#
_cell.length_a   1.000
_cell.length_b   1.000
_cell.length_c   1.000
_cell.angle_alpha   90.00
_cell.angle_beta   90.00
_cell.angle_gamma   90.00
#
_symmetry.space_group_name_H-M   'P 1'
#
loop_
_entity.id
_entity.type
_entity.pdbx_description
1 polymer ?
#
loop_
_entity_poly.entity_id
_entity_poly.type
_entity_poly.pdbx_seq_one_letter_code
_entity_poly.pdbx_strand_id
1 'polypeptide(L)' 'MGRRMEGFVHVTERLQSVFGPATHGDTDGPVVHRHDDFETASEADLKNFDVETDSQGHHYAVRNNDPGPTTTDYSL' A
#
# COMPACT_ATOMS: atom_id res chain seq x y z
N MET A 1 -24.88 -2.31 29.86
CA MET A 1 -23.70 -1.99 29.02
C MET A 1 -23.26 -0.52 29.03
N GLY A 2 -23.86 0.42 29.79
CA GLY A 2 -23.51 1.86 29.72
C GLY A 2 -22.36 2.34 30.62
N ARG A 3 -22.27 1.85 31.87
CA ARG A 3 -21.31 2.40 32.87
C ARG A 3 -19.82 2.18 32.56
N ARG A 4 -19.47 1.17 31.75
CA ARG A 4 -18.06 0.91 31.39
C ARG A 4 -17.54 1.88 30.33
N MET A 5 -18.42 2.38 29.46
CA MET A 5 -18.08 3.40 28.46
C MET A 5 -17.90 4.77 29.12
N GLU A 6 -18.77 5.14 30.06
CA GLU A 6 -18.65 6.39 30.83
C GLU A 6 -17.31 6.51 31.56
N GLY A 7 -16.87 5.41 32.21
CA GLY A 7 -15.59 5.42 32.92
C GLY A 7 -14.37 5.58 32.00
N PHE A 8 -14.41 4.97 30.81
CA PHE A 8 -13.33 5.07 29.83
C PHE A 8 -13.19 6.49 29.27
N VAL A 9 -14.31 7.10 28.85
CA VAL A 9 -14.34 8.47 28.33
C VAL A 9 -13.78 9.46 29.35
N HIS A 10 -14.17 9.33 30.61
CA HIS A 10 -13.75 10.26 31.66
C HIS A 10 -12.25 10.15 32.02
N VAL A 11 -11.67 8.96 31.90
CA VAL A 11 -10.22 8.76 32.06
C VAL A 11 -9.46 9.38 30.88
N THR A 12 -9.94 9.19 29.65
CA THR A 12 -9.29 9.76 28.46
C THR A 12 -9.35 11.28 28.43
N GLU A 13 -10.46 11.89 28.89
CA GLU A 13 -10.57 13.36 29.06
C GLU A 13 -9.51 13.93 30.02
N ARG A 14 -9.27 13.24 31.15
CA ARG A 14 -8.24 13.66 32.11
C ARG A 14 -6.83 13.57 31.52
N LEU A 15 -6.55 12.52 30.75
CA LEU A 15 -5.25 12.37 30.08
C LEU A 15 -5.05 13.50 29.04
N GLN A 16 -6.08 13.87 28.29
CA GLN A 16 -6.02 15.01 27.35
C GLN A 16 -5.68 16.33 28.06
N SER A 17 -6.17 16.55 29.29
CA SER A 17 -5.87 17.78 30.04
C SER A 17 -4.39 17.90 30.45
N VAL A 18 -3.70 16.75 30.60
CA VAL A 18 -2.29 16.69 31.01
C VAL A 18 -1.34 16.66 29.81
N PHE A 19 -1.69 15.87 28.79
CA PHE A 19 -0.86 15.65 27.60
C PHE A 19 -1.20 16.58 26.43
N GLY A 20 -2.27 17.37 26.55
CA GLY A 20 -2.81 18.19 25.46
C GLY A 20 -3.73 17.42 24.52
N PRO A 21 -4.37 18.12 23.57
CA PRO A 21 -5.13 17.46 22.52
C PRO A 21 -4.21 16.54 21.70
N ALA A 22 -4.75 15.42 21.21
CA ALA A 22 -4.02 14.57 20.29
C ALA A 22 -3.54 15.43 19.11
N THR A 23 -2.24 15.36 18.81
CA THR A 23 -1.67 16.01 17.63
C THR A 23 -2.37 15.44 16.40
N HIS A 24 -3.33 16.19 15.86
CA HIS A 24 -3.83 15.92 14.52
C HIS A 24 -2.75 16.44 13.59
N GLY A 25 -2.14 15.54 12.81
CA GLY A 25 -1.21 15.95 11.77
C GLY A 25 -1.92 16.96 10.85
N ASP A 26 -1.15 17.89 10.27
CA ASP A 26 -1.67 18.87 9.34
C ASP A 26 -2.42 18.16 8.21
N THR A 27 -3.76 18.29 8.20
CA THR A 27 -4.61 17.66 7.18
C THR A 27 -4.55 18.39 5.85
N ASP A 28 -4.05 19.64 5.85
CA ASP A 28 -3.85 20.44 4.66
C ASP A 28 -2.43 20.25 4.08
N GLY A 29 -1.57 19.52 4.80
CA GLY A 29 -0.22 19.17 4.38
C GLY A 29 -0.20 18.08 3.29
N PRO A 30 0.77 18.11 2.36
CA PRO A 30 0.88 17.09 1.32
C PRO A 30 1.23 15.72 1.93
N VAL A 31 0.57 14.66 1.42
CA VAL A 31 0.91 13.28 1.77
C VAL A 31 2.27 12.92 1.14
N VAL A 32 3.31 12.86 1.96
CA VAL A 32 4.65 12.44 1.53
C VAL A 32 4.78 10.93 1.67
N HIS A 33 4.74 10.22 0.54
CA HIS A 33 5.08 8.80 0.49
C HIS A 33 6.61 8.66 0.49
N ARG A 34 7.17 8.16 1.60
CA ARG A 34 8.60 7.85 1.69
C ARG A 34 8.79 6.38 1.35
N HIS A 35 9.46 6.13 0.24
CA HIS A 35 9.84 4.77 -0.14
C HIS A 35 10.99 4.29 0.73
N ASP A 36 10.91 3.03 1.16
CA ASP A 36 12.06 2.32 1.71
C ASP A 36 12.91 1.70 0.58
N ASP A 37 14.01 1.06 0.97
CA ASP A 37 14.94 0.45 0.01
C ASP A 37 14.27 -0.69 -0.78
N PHE A 38 13.32 -1.41 -0.17
CA PHE A 38 12.62 -2.52 -0.80
C PHE A 38 11.59 -2.03 -1.84
N GLU A 39 10.85 -0.98 -1.53
CA GLU A 39 9.92 -0.35 -2.46
C GLU A 39 10.67 0.23 -3.68
N THR A 40 11.81 0.88 -3.44
CA THR A 40 12.65 1.43 -4.51
C THR A 40 13.21 0.32 -5.42
N ALA A 41 13.71 -0.77 -4.84
CA ALA A 41 14.20 -1.92 -5.59
C ALA A 41 13.07 -2.57 -6.42
N SER A 42 11.89 -2.73 -5.81
CA SER A 42 10.72 -3.30 -6.49
C SER A 42 10.30 -2.45 -7.69
N GLU A 43 10.29 -1.12 -7.56
CA GLU A 43 9.96 -0.24 -8.68
C GLU A 43 11.00 -0.32 -9.81
N ALA A 44 12.29 -0.43 -9.46
CA ALA A 44 13.36 -0.62 -10.45
C ALA A 44 13.19 -1.94 -11.23
N ASP A 45 12.82 -3.02 -10.55
CA ASP A 45 12.57 -4.31 -11.18
C ASP A 45 11.33 -4.27 -12.09
N LEU A 46 10.23 -3.67 -11.61
CA LEU A 46 8.95 -3.58 -12.34
C LEU A 46 9.04 -2.76 -13.63
N LYS A 47 9.95 -1.78 -13.72
CA LYS A 47 10.19 -0.98 -14.93
C LYS A 47 10.62 -1.80 -16.16
N ASN A 48 10.98 -3.06 -15.97
CA ASN A 48 11.42 -3.95 -17.05
C ASN A 48 10.29 -4.85 -17.59
N PHE A 49 9.04 -4.58 -17.21
CA PHE A 49 7.88 -5.31 -17.69
C PHE A 49 6.90 -4.39 -18.43
N ASP A 50 6.38 -4.89 -19.54
CA ASP A 50 5.27 -4.34 -20.29
C ASP A 50 3.99 -5.09 -19.90
N VAL A 51 2.84 -4.43 -19.99
CA VAL A 51 1.54 -5.04 -19.72
C VAL A 51 0.85 -5.36 -21.03
N GLU A 52 0.59 -6.63 -21.28
CA GLU A 52 -0.16 -7.11 -22.44
C GLU A 52 -1.59 -7.48 -22.04
N THR A 53 -2.51 -7.33 -22.99
CA THR A 53 -3.92 -7.71 -22.82
C THR A 53 -4.32 -8.70 -23.91
N ASP A 54 -4.87 -9.84 -23.52
CA ASP A 54 -5.32 -10.85 -24.48
C ASP A 54 -6.70 -10.52 -25.07
N SER A 55 -7.14 -11.31 -26.05
CA SER A 55 -8.45 -11.15 -26.69
C SER A 55 -9.66 -11.38 -25.77
N GLN A 56 -9.44 -11.99 -24.59
CA GLN A 56 -10.47 -12.19 -23.56
C GLN A 56 -10.47 -11.06 -22.51
N GLY A 57 -9.51 -10.15 -22.55
CA GLY A 57 -9.37 -9.01 -21.64
C GLY A 57 -8.52 -9.29 -20.41
N HIS A 58 -7.75 -10.37 -20.37
CA HIS A 58 -6.83 -10.64 -19.25
C HIS A 58 -5.52 -9.86 -19.40
N HIS A 59 -4.96 -9.38 -18.29
CA HIS A 59 -3.73 -8.59 -18.26
C HIS A 59 -2.57 -9.37 -17.66
N TYR A 60 -1.42 -9.37 -18.35
CA TYR A 60 -0.21 -10.05 -17.92
C TYR A 60 1.03 -9.16 -18.08
N ALA A 61 2.00 -9.35 -17.19
CA ALA A 61 3.29 -8.68 -17.27
C ALA A 61 4.25 -9.51 -18.12
N VAL A 62 4.86 -8.90 -19.13
CA VAL A 62 5.83 -9.50 -20.06
C VAL A 62 7.15 -8.76 -19.94
N ARG A 63 8.29 -9.46 -19.86
CA ARG A 63 9.60 -8.82 -19.70
C ARG A 63 10.11 -8.24 -21.02
N ASN A 64 10.61 -7.01 -20.99
CA ASN A 64 10.97 -6.22 -22.18
C ASN A 64 12.19 -6.77 -22.94
N ASN A 65 12.93 -7.72 -22.36
CA ASN A 65 14.14 -8.32 -22.94
C ASN A 65 14.19 -9.85 -22.78
N ASP A 66 13.07 -10.48 -22.44
CA ASP A 66 12.97 -11.93 -22.44
C ASP A 66 12.31 -12.35 -23.77
N PRO A 67 12.97 -13.13 -24.65
CA PRO A 67 12.30 -13.71 -25.82
C PRO A 67 11.15 -14.67 -25.44
N GLY A 68 10.85 -14.78 -24.14
CA GLY A 68 9.99 -15.79 -23.56
C GLY A 68 10.65 -17.16 -23.67
N PRO A 69 10.09 -18.17 -23.02
CA PRO A 69 10.40 -19.53 -23.39
C PRO A 69 9.96 -19.74 -24.85
N THR A 70 10.91 -19.71 -25.79
CA THR A 70 10.69 -20.19 -27.16
C THR A 70 10.26 -21.65 -27.06
N THR A 71 8.97 -21.92 -27.28
CA THR A 71 8.29 -23.20 -27.01
C THR A 71 8.11 -23.51 -25.52
N THR A 72 7.02 -23.01 -24.92
CA THR A 72 6.35 -23.78 -23.86
C THR A 72 5.20 -24.53 -24.52
N ASP A 73 5.45 -25.80 -24.80
CA ASP A 73 4.44 -26.75 -25.26
C ASP A 73 3.51 -27.06 -24.07
N TYR A 74 2.47 -26.24 -23.88
CA TYR A 74 1.38 -26.55 -22.96
C TYR A 74 0.44 -27.56 -23.62
N SER A 75 0.93 -28.76 -23.87
CA SER A 75 0.11 -29.90 -24.27
C SER A 75 -0.40 -30.61 -23.00
N LEU A 76 -1.72 -30.56 -22.80
CA LEU A 76 -2.51 -31.31 -21.79
C LEU A 76 -2.59 -32.80 -22.13
#